data_AF-A0A945QCB2-F1
#
_entry.id   AF-A0A945QCB2-F1
#
_cell.length_a   1.000
_cell.length_b   1.000
_cell.length_c   1.000
_cell.angle_alpha   90.00
_cell.angle_beta   90.00
_cell.angle_gamma   90.00
#
_symmetry.space_group_name_H-M   'P 1'
#
loop_
_entity.id
_entity.type
_entity.pdbx_description
1 polymer ?
#
loop_
_entity_poly.entity_id
_entity_poly.type
_entity_poly.pdbx_seq_one_letter_code
_entity_poly.pdbx_strand_id
1 'polypeptide(L)' 'EAARMGADFLGEIPLDIVIRETSDSGNPIVVSDPESPHAKSYRDIADKIWEKVNVLTGPEGRTGPRIVVQ' A
#
# COMPACT_ATOMS: atom_id res chain seq x y z
N GLU A 1 -7.91 -5.95 -16.11
CA GLU A 1 -7.28 -4.64 -16.38
C GLU A 1 -5.77 -4.60 -16.28
N ALA A 2 -5.14 -4.91 -15.14
CA ALA A 2 -3.67 -4.80 -14.98
C ALA A 2 -2.87 -5.44 -16.12
N ALA A 3 -3.17 -6.71 -16.47
CA ALA A 3 -2.54 -7.41 -17.59
C ALA A 3 -2.75 -6.72 -18.95
N ARG A 4 -3.95 -6.16 -19.20
CA ARG A 4 -4.25 -5.42 -20.44
C ARG A 4 -3.42 -4.14 -20.55
N MET A 5 -3.06 -3.54 -19.42
CA MET A 5 -2.28 -2.31 -19.34
C MET A 5 -0.77 -2.57 -19.23
N GLY A 6 -0.32 -3.83 -19.19
CA GLY A 6 1.07 -4.16 -18.90
C GLY A 6 1.52 -3.70 -17.51
N ALA A 7 0.57 -3.57 -16.58
CA ALA A 7 0.82 -3.13 -15.20
C ALA A 7 0.79 -4.33 -14.24
N ASP A 8 1.54 -4.21 -13.15
CA ASP A 8 1.56 -5.24 -12.11
C ASP A 8 0.26 -5.25 -11.33
N PHE A 9 -0.26 -6.45 -11.08
CA PHE A 9 -1.40 -6.64 -10.19
C PHE A 9 -0.92 -6.73 -8.74
N LEU A 10 -1.30 -5.76 -7.92
CA LEU A 10 -0.87 -5.69 -6.52
C LEU A 10 -1.85 -6.40 -5.57
N GLY A 11 -3.13 -6.48 -5.94
CA GLY A 11 -4.17 -7.09 -5.13
C GLY A 11 -5.52 -6.43 -5.39
N GLU A 12 -6.52 -6.85 -4.62
CA GLU A 12 -7.87 -6.32 -4.66
C GLU A 12 -8.34 -5.96 -3.26
N ILE A 13 -9.19 -4.93 -3.17
CA ILE A 13 -9.85 -4.54 -1.93
C ILE A 13 -11.36 -4.78 -2.15
N PRO A 14 -12.03 -5.56 -1.29
CA PRO A 14 -13.46 -5.79 -1.44
C PRO A 14 -14.25 -4.49 -1.22
N LEU A 15 -15.36 -4.34 -1.93
CA LEU A 15 -16.30 -3.23 -1.72
C LEU A 15 -17.18 -3.51 -0.50
N ASP A 16 -16.60 -3.34 0.68
CA ASP A 16 -17.28 -3.55 1.96
C ASP A 16 -17.67 -2.21 2.61
N ILE A 17 -18.88 -2.15 3.18
CA ILE A 17 -19.41 -0.97 3.86
C ILE A 17 -18.53 -0.58 5.07
N VAL A 18 -17.97 -1.56 5.78
CA VAL A 18 -17.15 -1.34 6.96
C VAL A 18 -15.89 -0.55 6.60
N ILE A 19 -15.28 -0.82 5.44
CA ILE A 19 -14.12 -0.08 4.95
C ILE A 19 -14.47 1.40 4.75
N ARG A 20 -15.63 1.67 4.14
CA ARG A 20 -16.08 3.04 3.86
C ARG A 20 -16.36 3.80 5.16
N GLU A 21 -17.16 3.23 6.06
CA GLU A 21 -17.55 3.90 7.31
C GLU A 21 -16.35 4.19 8.22
N THR A 22 -15.44 3.23 8.36
CA THR A 22 -14.21 3.40 9.16
C THR A 22 -13.27 4.43 8.54
N SER A 23 -13.15 4.47 7.21
CA SER A 23 -12.33 5.48 6.51
C SER A 23 -12.94 6.88 6.60
N ASP A 24 -14.24 7.02 6.32
CA ASP A 24 -14.95 8.31 6.33
C ASP A 24 -15.01 8.93 7.73
N SER A 25 -15.03 8.09 8.79
CA SER A 25 -14.97 8.54 10.18
C SER A 25 -13.55 8.89 10.68
N GLY A 26 -12.52 8.72 9.83
CA GLY A 26 -11.12 8.99 10.19
C GLY A 26 -10.46 7.90 11.03
N ASN A 27 -11.07 6.72 11.15
CA ASN A 27 -10.55 5.57 11.90
C ASN A 27 -10.41 4.34 10.99
N PRO A 28 -9.52 4.38 9.98
CA PRO A 28 -9.50 3.42 8.88
C PRO A 28 -9.29 1.99 9.37
N ILE A 29 -9.79 1.00 8.61
CA ILE A 29 -9.82 -0.41 9.00
C ILE A 29 -8.46 -0.99 9.42
N VAL A 30 -7.37 -0.49 8.83
CA VAL A 30 -5.99 -0.90 9.18
C VAL A 30 -5.57 -0.49 10.60
N VAL A 31 -6.24 0.50 11.19
CA VAL A 31 -6.04 0.96 12.57
C VAL A 31 -7.13 0.41 13.48
N SER A 32 -8.39 0.43 13.05
CA SER A 32 -9.54 0.09 13.89
C SER A 32 -9.77 -1.41 14.08
N ASP A 33 -9.48 -2.22 13.05
CA ASP A 33 -9.44 -3.68 13.15
C ASP A 33 -8.23 -4.24 12.39
N PRO A 34 -7.03 -4.16 13.00
CA PRO A 34 -5.81 -4.56 12.35
C PRO A 34 -5.78 -6.03 11.97
N GLU A 35 -6.54 -6.93 12.59
CA GLU A 35 -6.47 -8.36 12.26
C GLU A 35 -7.52 -8.81 11.24
N SER A 36 -8.43 -7.90 10.85
CA SER A 36 -9.44 -8.16 9.84
C SER A 36 -8.86 -8.62 8.49
N PRO A 37 -9.60 -9.42 7.72
CA PRO A 37 -9.24 -9.72 6.34
C PRO A 37 -9.03 -8.47 5.48
N HIS A 38 -9.84 -7.42 5.70
CA HIS A 38 -9.73 -6.15 4.98
C HIS A 38 -8.40 -5.44 5.25
N ALA A 39 -7.99 -5.34 6.52
CA ALA A 39 -6.71 -4.74 6.89
C ALA A 39 -5.53 -5.53 6.33
N LYS A 40 -5.64 -6.87 6.28
CA LYS A 40 -4.65 -7.75 5.67
C LYS A 40 -4.49 -7.48 4.17
N SER A 41 -5.58 -7.34 3.41
CA SER A 41 -5.51 -7.00 1.98
C SER A 41 -4.76 -5.68 1.70
N TYR A 42 -4.94 -4.66 2.54
CA TYR A 42 -4.18 -3.41 2.41
C TYR A 42 -2.69 -3.60 2.71
N ARG A 43 -2.35 -4.38 3.76
CA ARG A 43 -0.95 -4.64 4.11
C ARG A 43 -0.24 -5.49 3.07
N ASP A 44 -0.89 -6.52 2.52
CA ASP A 44 -0.32 -7.34 1.46
C ASP A 44 0.01 -6.51 0.20
N ILE A 45 -0.83 -5.53 -0.14
CA ILE A 45 -0.57 -4.58 -1.23
C ILE A 45 0.63 -3.68 -0.88
N ALA A 46 0.67 -3.16 0.35
CA ALA A 46 1.76 -2.30 0.81
C ALA A 46 3.12 -3.03 0.81
N ASP A 47 3.15 -4.29 1.25
CA ASP A 47 4.35 -5.13 1.28
C ASP A 47 4.90 -5.35 -0.14
N LYS A 48 4.03 -5.69 -1.10
CA LYS A 48 4.43 -5.81 -2.52
C LYS A 48 4.98 -4.49 -3.09
N ILE A 49 4.41 -3.35 -2.71
CA ILE A 49 4.93 -2.04 -3.13
C ILE A 49 6.31 -1.83 -2.50
N TRP A 50 6.46 -2.12 -1.21
CA TRP A 50 7.70 -1.92 -0.47
C TRP A 50 8.86 -2.77 -1.02
N GLU A 51 8.60 -4.04 -1.32
CA GLU A 51 9.55 -4.93 -1.98
C GLU A 51 10.06 -4.32 -3.30
N LYS A 52 9.15 -3.79 -4.12
CA LYS A 52 9.51 -3.17 -5.41
C LYS A 52 10.29 -1.88 -5.22
N VAL A 53 9.93 -1.05 -4.24
CA VAL A 53 10.69 0.17 -3.92
C VAL A 53 12.11 -0.18 -3.50
N ASN A 54 12.29 -1.17 -2.61
CA ASN A 54 13.62 -1.59 -2.15
C ASN A 54 14.51 -2.12 -3.28
N VAL A 55 13.93 -2.83 -4.25
CA VAL A 55 14.66 -3.25 -5.47
C VAL A 55 15.11 -2.03 -6.28
N LEU A 56 14.29 -0.99 -6.37
CA LEU A 56 14.61 0.24 -7.11
C LEU A 56 15.57 1.19 -6.37
N THR A 57 15.65 1.10 -5.03
CA THR A 57 16.46 2.00 -4.17
C THR A 57 17.66 1.32 -3.52
N GLY A 58 17.98 0.08 -3.91
CA GLY A 58 19.18 -0.65 -3.48
C GLY A 58 20.50 0.04 -3.86
N PRO A 59 21.67 -0.58 -3.62
CA PRO A 59 22.97 0.07 -3.84
C PRO A 59 23.24 0.56 -5.28
N GLU A 60 22.47 0.12 -6.28
CA GLU A 60 22.49 0.64 -7.66
C GLU A 60 21.30 1.57 -7.99
N GLY A 61 20.42 1.81 -7.02
CA GLY A 61 19.25 2.67 -7.08
C GLY A 61 19.62 4.14 -6.90
N ARG A 62 18.84 5.02 -7.54
CA ARG A 62 19.06 6.48 -7.52
C ARG A 62 19.10 7.01 -6.08
N THR A 63 20.26 7.49 -5.62
CA THR A 63 20.37 8.19 -4.34
C THR A 63 19.44 9.41 -4.34
N GLY A 64 18.42 9.41 -3.48
CA GLY A 64 17.53 10.56 -3.32
C GLY A 64 18.30 11.81 -2.91
N PRO A 65 17.80 13.02 -3.22
CA PRO A 65 18.48 14.26 -2.90
C PRO A 65 18.65 14.42 -1.39
N ARG A 66 19.80 14.94 -0.96
CA ARG A 66 20.11 15.20 0.45
C ARG A 66 19.28 16.40 0.94
N ILE A 67 18.25 16.16 1.76
CA ILE A 67 17.46 17.23 2.38
C ILE A 67 18.20 17.71 3.63
N VAL A 68 18.63 18.97 3.64
CA VAL A 68 19.27 19.62 4.79
C VAL A 68 18.24 20.57 5.40
N VAL A 69 17.84 20.34 6.64
CA VAL A 69 16.98 21.26 7.40
C VAL A 69 17.89 22.03 8.35
N GLN A 70 17.92 23.35 8.21
CA GLN A 70 18.75 24.26 8.99
C GLN A 70 18.00 24.77 10.22
#